data_AF-Q2B1K4-F1
#
_entry.id   AF-Q2B1K4-F1
#
_cell.length_a   1.000
_cell.length_b   1.000
_cell.length_c   1.000
_cell.angle_alpha   90.00
_cell.angle_beta   90.00
_cell.angle_gamma   90.00
#
_symmetry.space_group_name_H-M   'P 1'
#
loop_
_entity.id
_entity.type
_entity.pdbx_description
1 polymer ?
#
loop_
_entity_poly.entity_id
_entity_poly.type
_entity_poly.pdbx_seq_one_letter_code
_entity_poly.pdbx_strand_id
1 'polypeptide(L)'
;MFVLTELGNHLKEARIERGMSLDDLQTATKIQKRYLVGIEEGNYSMMPGKFYVRAFIKQYAEAVGIDPEELFEQYKNDIPVTAASDDIPEKLSRVQTRKNISGSSSRLADLLPKILIGVFVVGVIALLYYFIVMANNGKDEGEPADNGNTQGVEYGQSDDLAKEEPKEEDGQEEGGGAAEEEEPAEEEKPEPPAQEVAVVESAGNDTVYEVKNADQFVLKVVSTGETWVSIKNGKGYSFFEGMLLKGSAESQTIDLSKEPEAVLVVGNTSQTELYINDQKLEYAIPSSQSVKQDITIRYTKTTE
;
A
#
# COMPACT_ATOMS: atom_id res chain seq x y z
N MET A 1 -5.13 31.42 -10.67
CA MET A 1 -4.63 31.67 -12.04
C MET A 1 -3.46 30.72 -12.22
N PHE A 2 -3.65 29.64 -12.98
CA PHE A 2 -2.59 28.66 -13.21
C PHE A 2 -1.59 29.26 -14.22
N VAL A 3 -0.33 29.38 -13.82
CA VAL A 3 0.74 29.83 -14.70
C VAL A 3 1.30 28.58 -15.36
N LEU A 4 0.91 28.33 -16.61
CA LEU A 4 1.58 27.32 -17.43
C LEU A 4 3.07 27.67 -17.47
N THR A 5 3.91 26.71 -17.11
CA THR A 5 5.37 26.87 -17.17
C THR A 5 5.84 26.57 -18.60
N GLU A 6 6.91 27.24 -19.03
CA GLU A 6 7.51 27.00 -20.36
C GLU A 6 7.94 25.52 -20.50
N LEU A 7 8.41 24.90 -19.41
CA LEU A 7 8.68 23.47 -19.33
C LEU A 7 7.44 22.61 -19.58
N GLY A 8 6.34 22.88 -18.87
CA GLY A 8 5.09 22.12 -18.99
C GLY A 8 4.51 22.20 -20.40
N ASN A 9 4.58 23.37 -21.03
CA ASN A 9 4.18 23.58 -22.42
C ASN A 9 5.03 22.75 -23.39
N HIS A 10 6.35 22.80 -23.26
CA HIS A 10 7.25 22.06 -24.14
C HIS A 10 7.02 20.54 -24.06
N LEU A 11 6.85 19.99 -22.85
CA LEU A 11 6.53 18.58 -22.66
C LEU A 11 5.19 18.21 -23.28
N LYS A 12 4.18 19.06 -23.09
CA LYS A 12 2.85 18.87 -23.67
C LYS A 12 2.86 18.89 -25.19
N GLU A 13 3.60 19.81 -25.80
CA GLU A 13 3.77 19.90 -27.26
C GLU A 13 4.42 18.63 -27.80
N ALA A 14 5.54 18.19 -27.21
CA ALA A 14 6.21 16.96 -27.62
C ALA A 14 5.32 15.71 -27.47
N ARG A 15 4.47 15.67 -26.43
CA ARG A 15 3.47 14.59 -26.29
C ARG A 15 2.45 14.61 -27.43
N ILE A 16 1.94 15.79 -27.79
CA ILE A 16 0.96 15.95 -28.87
C ILE A 16 1.59 15.60 -30.22
N GLU A 17 2.83 16.01 -30.48
CA GLU A 17 3.58 15.66 -31.70
C GLU A 17 3.81 14.15 -31.83
N ARG A 18 4.02 13.46 -30.70
CA ARG A 18 4.09 11.99 -30.63
C ARG A 18 2.72 11.31 -30.82
N GLY A 19 1.63 12.06 -30.90
CA GLY A 19 0.27 11.54 -30.98
C GLY A 19 -0.19 10.80 -29.71
N MET A 20 0.46 11.05 -28.56
CA MET A 20 0.14 10.36 -27.31
C MET A 20 -0.97 11.09 -26.54
N SER A 21 -1.99 10.35 -26.11
CA SER A 21 -2.90 10.84 -25.08
C SER A 21 -2.24 10.82 -23.69
N LEU A 22 -2.83 11.50 -22.72
CA LEU A 22 -2.39 11.41 -21.33
C LEU A 22 -2.56 9.99 -20.76
N ASP A 23 -3.52 9.20 -21.27
CA ASP A 23 -3.73 7.81 -20.86
C ASP A 23 -2.65 6.87 -21.43
N ASP A 24 -2.19 7.13 -22.66
CA ASP A 24 -1.04 6.44 -23.26
C ASP A 24 0.24 6.74 -22.49
N LEU A 25 0.44 8.02 -22.15
CA LEU A 25 1.60 8.45 -21.39
C LEU A 25 1.60 7.88 -19.97
N GLN A 26 0.43 7.83 -19.30
CA GLN A 26 0.28 7.12 -18.03
C GLN A 26 0.65 5.63 -18.17
N THR A 27 0.23 4.99 -19.26
CA THR A 27 0.51 3.57 -19.48
C THR A 27 2.00 3.32 -19.70
N ALA A 28 2.68 4.20 -20.43
CA ALA A 28 4.11 4.14 -20.72
C ALA A 28 4.98 4.42 -19.48
N THR A 29 4.65 5.47 -18.72
CA THR A 29 5.47 5.95 -17.58
C THR A 29 5.08 5.33 -16.24
N LYS A 30 3.87 4.76 -16.13
CA LYS A 30 3.22 4.34 -14.87
C LYS A 30 2.95 5.49 -13.89
N ILE A 31 3.04 6.73 -14.36
CA ILE A 31 2.69 7.92 -13.58
C ILE A 31 1.19 8.17 -13.76
N GLN A 32 0.46 8.34 -12.64
CA GLN A 32 -0.97 8.62 -12.71
C GLN A 32 -1.26 9.93 -13.49
N LYS A 33 -2.32 9.92 -14.28
CA LYS A 33 -2.75 11.00 -15.17
C LYS A 33 -2.84 12.35 -14.46
N ARG A 34 -3.33 12.38 -13.22
CA ARG A 34 -3.41 13.61 -12.41
C ARG A 34 -2.06 14.31 -12.21
N TYR A 35 -0.97 13.54 -12.13
CA TYR A 35 0.38 14.08 -11.98
C TYR A 35 0.96 14.54 -13.32
N LEU A 36 0.64 13.83 -14.41
CA LEU A 36 1.03 14.25 -15.76
C LEU A 36 0.37 15.60 -16.13
N VAL A 37 -0.92 15.77 -15.79
CA VAL A 37 -1.62 17.06 -15.91
C VAL A 37 -0.93 18.13 -15.06
N GLY A 38 -0.60 17.80 -13.81
CA GLY A 38 0.14 18.71 -12.93
C GLY A 38 1.50 19.16 -13.51
N ILE A 39 2.21 18.29 -14.23
CA ILE A 39 3.47 18.64 -14.92
C ILE A 39 3.21 19.60 -16.07
N GLU A 40 2.23 19.30 -16.93
CA GLU A 40 1.89 20.17 -18.07
C GLU A 40 1.42 21.56 -17.62
N GLU A 41 0.74 21.64 -16.47
CA GLU A 41 0.23 22.89 -15.90
C GLU A 41 1.24 23.60 -14.98
N GLY A 42 2.40 22.99 -14.71
CA GLY A 42 3.35 23.49 -13.69
C GLY A 42 2.83 23.44 -12.25
N ASN A 43 1.73 22.73 -12.00
CA ASN A 43 1.12 22.57 -10.69
C ASN A 43 1.70 21.34 -9.96
N TYR A 44 2.83 21.54 -9.28
CA TYR A 44 3.49 20.49 -8.51
C TYR A 44 2.89 20.26 -7.11
N SER A 45 1.91 21.06 -6.68
CA SER A 45 1.31 20.94 -5.34
C SER A 45 0.53 19.65 -5.15
N MET A 46 0.03 19.06 -6.23
CA MET A 46 -0.72 17.81 -6.22
C MET A 46 0.18 16.56 -6.19
N MET A 47 1.50 16.73 -6.25
CA MET A 47 2.44 15.61 -6.29
C MET A 47 2.49 14.88 -4.94
N PRO A 48 2.73 13.55 -4.90
CA PRO A 48 2.87 12.78 -3.65
C PRO A 48 4.03 13.21 -2.75
N GLY A 49 4.87 14.13 -3.22
CA GLY A 49 6.02 14.66 -2.51
C GLY A 49 6.90 15.46 -3.48
N LYS A 50 7.59 16.48 -2.97
CA LYS A 50 8.43 17.38 -3.78
C LYS A 50 9.58 16.64 -4.49
N PHE A 51 10.03 15.52 -3.92
CA PHE A 51 11.08 14.67 -4.48
C PHE A 51 10.69 13.96 -5.79
N TYR A 52 9.41 13.73 -6.02
CA TYR A 52 8.93 13.01 -7.21
C TYR A 52 8.84 13.87 -8.45
N VAL A 53 8.80 15.21 -8.30
CA VAL A 53 8.63 16.15 -9.41
C VAL A 53 9.70 15.93 -10.48
N ARG A 54 10.98 15.94 -10.09
CA ARG A 54 12.09 15.76 -11.01
C ARG A 54 12.09 14.36 -11.65
N ALA A 55 11.81 13.33 -10.86
CA ALA A 55 11.74 11.95 -11.36
C ALA A 55 10.63 11.77 -12.40
N PHE A 56 9.46 12.37 -12.17
CA PHE A 56 8.32 12.29 -13.08
C PHE A 56 8.52 13.13 -14.35
N ILE A 57 9.13 14.32 -14.23
CA ILE A 57 9.51 15.13 -15.41
C ILE A 57 10.52 14.37 -16.27
N LYS A 58 11.51 13.71 -15.65
CA LYS A 58 12.48 12.87 -16.36
C LYS A 58 11.79 11.74 -17.13
N GLN A 59 10.92 10.98 -16.46
CA GLN A 59 10.18 9.87 -17.11
C GLN A 59 9.25 10.36 -18.22
N TYR A 60 8.60 11.52 -18.04
CA TYR A 60 7.81 12.16 -19.08
C TYR A 60 8.69 12.45 -20.29
N ALA A 61 9.81 13.18 -20.09
CA ALA A 61 10.74 13.55 -21.14
C ALA A 61 11.24 12.33 -21.93
N GLU A 62 11.66 11.26 -21.23
CA GLU A 62 12.08 10.00 -21.86
C GLU A 62 10.96 9.37 -22.72
N ALA A 63 9.71 9.36 -22.22
CA ALA A 63 8.58 8.79 -22.95
C ALA A 63 8.22 9.58 -24.22
N VAL A 64 8.35 10.91 -24.19
CA VAL A 64 8.23 11.77 -25.38
C VAL A 64 9.54 11.95 -26.14
N GLY A 65 10.59 11.24 -25.69
CA GLY A 65 11.97 11.21 -26.20
C GLY A 65 12.60 12.57 -26.43
N ILE A 66 12.39 13.45 -25.45
CA ILE A 66 13.27 14.58 -25.17
C ILE A 66 14.41 14.06 -24.28
N ASP A 67 15.64 14.52 -24.50
CA ASP A 67 16.75 14.25 -23.59
C ASP A 67 16.50 14.95 -22.24
N PRO A 68 16.36 14.20 -21.13
CA PRO A 68 16.08 14.80 -19.83
C PRO A 68 17.20 15.70 -19.31
N GLU A 69 18.46 15.43 -19.67
CA GLU A 69 19.58 16.23 -19.18
C GLU A 69 19.57 17.60 -19.85
N GLU A 70 19.40 17.64 -21.17
CA GLU A 70 19.25 18.90 -21.92
C GLU A 70 18.01 19.69 -21.46
N LEU A 71 16.89 19.00 -21.23
CA LEU A 71 15.67 19.62 -20.73
C LEU A 71 15.89 20.23 -19.35
N PHE A 72 16.54 19.51 -18.43
CA PHE A 72 16.86 20.06 -17.12
C PHE A 72 17.85 21.20 -17.19
N GLU A 73 18.76 21.21 -18.15
CA GLU A 73 19.68 22.32 -18.34
C GLU A 73 19.00 23.59 -18.84
N GLN A 74 18.06 23.44 -19.77
CA GLN A 74 17.31 24.55 -20.34
C GLN A 74 16.31 25.16 -19.34
N TYR A 75 15.69 24.34 -18.49
CA TYR A 75 14.61 24.76 -17.58
C TYR A 75 15.01 24.73 -16.10
N LYS A 76 16.30 24.93 -15.77
CA LYS A 76 16.82 24.90 -14.38
C LYS A 76 16.03 25.76 -13.39
N ASN A 77 15.44 26.87 -13.86
CA ASN A 77 14.69 27.81 -13.02
C ASN A 77 13.21 27.42 -12.79
N ASP A 78 12.64 26.55 -13.63
CA ASP A 78 11.23 26.15 -13.56
C ASP A 78 11.01 24.86 -12.76
N ILE A 79 12.10 24.13 -12.49
CA ILE A 79 12.09 22.85 -11.80
C ILE A 79 12.43 23.09 -10.33
N PRO A 80 11.58 22.66 -9.38
CA PRO A 80 11.90 22.74 -7.96
C PRO A 80 13.21 22.00 -7.70
N VAL A 81 14.22 22.73 -7.23
CA VAL A 81 15.51 22.14 -6.84
C VAL A 81 15.27 21.30 -5.60
N THR A 82 15.18 19.98 -5.77
CA THR A 82 15.17 19.04 -4.65
C THR A 82 16.58 19.03 -4.07
N ALA A 83 16.77 19.64 -2.89
CA ALA A 83 17.97 19.48 -2.09
C ALA A 83 18.07 18.02 -1.61
N ALA A 84 18.52 17.13 -2.49
CA ALA A 84 18.80 15.72 -2.22
C ALA A 84 19.56 15.13 -3.42
N SER A 85 20.79 15.58 -3.64
CA SER A 85 21.74 14.89 -4.51
C SER A 85 22.91 14.24 -3.77
N ASP A 86 22.91 14.23 -2.44
CA ASP A 86 24.02 13.64 -1.66
C ASP A 86 23.66 12.50 -0.71
N ASP A 87 22.38 12.17 -0.47
CA ASP A 87 22.03 11.01 0.38
C ASP A 87 20.70 10.37 -0.06
N ILE A 88 20.76 9.42 -0.98
CA ILE A 88 19.72 8.39 -1.10
C ILE A 88 20.32 7.10 -0.53
N PRO A 89 19.75 6.53 0.55
CA PRO A 89 20.12 5.20 1.00
C PRO A 89 19.84 4.20 -0.12
N GLU A 90 20.90 3.53 -0.58
CA GLU A 90 20.95 2.49 -1.60
C GLU A 90 20.21 1.20 -1.19
N LYS A 91 19.08 1.30 -0.49
CA LYS A 91 18.35 0.17 0.10
C LYS A 91 16.85 0.27 -0.10
N LEU A 92 16.43 0.43 -1.35
CA LEU A 92 15.17 -0.15 -1.81
C LEU A 92 15.49 -1.22 -2.85
N SER A 93 15.57 -2.44 -2.34
CA SER A 93 15.16 -3.66 -3.04
C SER A 93 15.53 -3.73 -4.52
N ARG A 94 16.75 -4.22 -4.79
CA ARG A 94 17.04 -5.03 -5.98
C ARG A 94 16.06 -6.21 -6.03
N VAL A 95 14.88 -6.00 -6.59
CA VAL A 95 14.37 -7.01 -7.52
C VAL A 95 15.27 -6.88 -8.73
N GLN A 96 16.05 -7.93 -8.98
CA GLN A 96 16.94 -8.05 -10.12
C GLN A 96 16.12 -8.06 -11.40
N THR A 97 15.71 -6.89 -11.87
CA THR A 97 15.24 -6.72 -13.24
C THR A 97 16.48 -6.83 -14.10
N ARG A 98 16.50 -7.86 -14.96
CA ARG A 98 17.62 -8.21 -15.81
C ARG A 98 18.24 -6.97 -16.45
N LYS A 99 19.52 -6.80 -16.17
CA LYS A 99 20.44 -5.90 -16.84
C LYS A 99 20.34 -6.15 -18.35
N ASN A 100 19.65 -5.26 -19.07
CA ASN A 100 19.84 -5.14 -20.51
C ASN A 100 21.27 -4.64 -20.72
N ILE A 101 22.14 -5.54 -21.19
CA ILE A 101 23.46 -5.19 -21.70
C ILE A 101 23.22 -4.48 -23.02
N SER A 102 23.37 -3.16 -23.00
CA SER A 102 23.47 -2.33 -24.19
C SER A 102 24.76 -2.66 -24.95
N GLY A 103 24.61 -2.92 -26.26
CA GLY A 103 25.56 -2.64 -27.33
C GLY A 103 27.01 -3.10 -27.21
N SER A 104 27.31 -4.30 -27.73
CA SER A 104 28.45 -4.56 -28.65
C SER A 104 28.56 -6.06 -28.95
N SER A 105 27.81 -6.59 -29.93
CA SER A 105 28.09 -7.91 -30.54
C SER A 105 27.24 -8.19 -31.79
N SER A 106 27.34 -7.33 -32.81
CA SER A 106 26.66 -7.55 -34.10
C SER A 106 27.34 -8.59 -35.00
N ARG A 107 28.35 -9.33 -34.51
CA ARG A 107 28.96 -10.45 -35.26
C ARG A 107 28.69 -11.82 -34.65
N LEU A 108 28.49 -11.91 -33.33
CA LEU A 108 28.29 -13.19 -32.65
C LEU A 108 26.83 -13.68 -32.75
N ALA A 109 25.87 -12.76 -32.77
CA ALA A 109 24.46 -13.09 -32.93
C ALA A 109 24.15 -13.70 -34.32
N ASP A 110 24.84 -13.26 -35.38
CA ASP A 110 24.66 -13.79 -36.74
C ASP A 110 25.33 -15.16 -36.98
N LEU A 111 26.37 -15.48 -36.20
CA LEU A 111 27.09 -16.75 -36.27
C LEU A 111 26.41 -17.86 -35.46
N LEU A 112 25.68 -17.49 -34.40
CA LEU A 112 24.99 -18.43 -33.52
C LEU A 112 24.04 -19.40 -34.26
N PRO A 113 23.12 -18.96 -35.15
CA PRO A 113 22.23 -19.89 -35.84
C PRO A 113 22.98 -20.84 -36.78
N LYS A 114 24.08 -20.40 -37.42
CA LYS A 114 24.89 -21.26 -38.31
C LYS A 114 25.68 -22.31 -37.54
N ILE A 115 26.23 -21.96 -36.39
CA ILE A 115 26.92 -22.91 -35.50
C ILE A 115 25.92 -23.92 -34.94
N LEU A 116 24.73 -23.47 -34.52
CA LEU A 116 23.67 -24.36 -34.04
C LEU A 116 23.23 -25.36 -35.12
N ILE A 117 23.08 -24.92 -36.37
CA ILE A 117 22.78 -25.82 -37.50
C ILE A 117 23.93 -26.82 -37.71
N GLY A 118 25.19 -26.37 -37.69
CA GLY A 118 26.35 -27.26 -37.84
C GLY A 118 26.43 -28.32 -36.73
N VAL A 119 26.27 -27.90 -35.47
CA VAL A 119 26.25 -28.81 -34.30
C VAL A 119 25.05 -29.76 -34.36
N PHE A 120 23.89 -29.27 -34.79
CA PHE A 120 22.71 -30.11 -34.97
C PHE A 120 22.93 -31.18 -36.04
N VAL A 121 23.51 -30.83 -37.19
CA VAL A 121 23.84 -31.80 -38.25
C VAL A 121 24.84 -32.83 -37.77
N VAL A 122 25.90 -32.41 -37.07
CA VAL A 122 26.89 -33.34 -36.48
C VAL A 122 26.24 -34.23 -35.43
N GLY A 123 25.35 -33.69 -34.59
CA GLY A 123 24.59 -34.44 -33.60
C GLY A 123 23.63 -35.45 -34.23
N VAL A 124 22.94 -35.10 -35.32
CA VAL A 124 22.10 -36.02 -36.08
C VAL A 124 22.93 -37.13 -36.72
N ILE A 125 24.09 -36.81 -37.30
CA ILE A 125 25.00 -37.83 -37.86
C ILE A 125 25.50 -38.77 -36.76
N ALA A 126 25.86 -38.25 -35.58
CA ALA A 126 26.28 -39.06 -34.44
C ALA A 126 25.13 -39.94 -33.90
N LEU A 127 23.91 -39.41 -33.85
CA LEU A 127 22.71 -40.17 -33.49
C LEU A 127 22.38 -41.25 -34.51
N LEU A 128 22.48 -40.96 -35.81
CA LEU A 128 22.29 -41.96 -36.86
C LEU A 128 23.36 -43.04 -36.80
N TYR A 129 24.62 -42.67 -36.55
CA TYR A 129 25.70 -43.64 -36.32
C TYR A 129 25.41 -44.50 -35.09
N TYR A 130 24.99 -43.89 -33.97
CA TYR A 130 24.58 -44.59 -32.77
C TYR A 130 23.41 -45.54 -33.03
N PHE A 131 22.38 -45.09 -33.77
CA PHE A 131 21.22 -45.91 -34.13
C PHE A 131 21.57 -47.05 -35.08
N ILE A 132 22.50 -46.86 -36.03
CA ILE A 132 22.98 -47.96 -36.88
C ILE A 132 23.73 -49.00 -36.04
N VAL A 133 24.54 -48.55 -35.08
CA VAL A 133 25.23 -49.44 -34.14
C VAL A 133 24.24 -50.14 -33.19
N MET A 134 23.19 -49.45 -32.74
CA MET A 134 22.15 -49.99 -31.84
C MET A 134 21.17 -50.92 -32.58
N ALA A 135 20.79 -50.60 -33.82
CA ALA A 135 19.90 -51.41 -34.66
C ALA A 135 20.56 -52.70 -35.14
N ASN A 136 21.89 -52.77 -35.16
CA ASN A 136 22.61 -54.03 -35.37
C ASN A 136 22.65 -54.91 -34.10
N ASN A 137 22.23 -54.41 -32.93
CA ASN A 137 22.43 -55.05 -31.62
C ASN A 137 21.16 -55.36 -30.81
N GLY A 138 19.95 -55.22 -31.36
CA GLY A 138 18.73 -55.54 -30.57
C GLY A 138 17.49 -55.73 -31.42
N LYS A 139 17.17 -57.00 -31.71
CA LYS A 139 15.84 -57.47 -32.12
C LYS A 139 14.95 -57.64 -30.88
N ASP A 140 13.65 -57.57 -31.15
CA ASP A 140 12.48 -57.95 -30.32
C ASP A 140 11.95 -56.81 -29.40
N GLU A 141 10.94 -56.05 -29.84
CA GLU A 141 9.48 -56.32 -29.88
C GLU A 141 8.79 -56.29 -28.50
N GLY A 142 7.80 -55.40 -28.36
CA GLY A 142 6.65 -55.60 -27.45
C GLY A 142 6.27 -54.45 -26.50
N GLU A 143 5.34 -53.60 -26.92
CA GLU A 143 4.41 -52.81 -26.08
C GLU A 143 3.02 -53.52 -26.07
N PRO A 144 1.94 -53.07 -25.37
CA PRO A 144 1.77 -52.33 -24.10
C PRO A 144 0.53 -52.84 -23.27
N ALA A 145 -0.05 -51.95 -22.41
CA ALA A 145 -1.43 -51.86 -21.85
C ALA A 145 -1.55 -52.13 -20.32
N ASP A 146 -1.97 -51.20 -19.45
CA ASP A 146 -3.23 -50.41 -19.27
C ASP A 146 -4.17 -51.02 -18.20
N ASN A 147 -4.48 -50.26 -17.13
CA ASN A 147 -5.84 -50.00 -16.63
C ASN A 147 -5.87 -49.29 -15.26
N GLY A 148 -6.81 -48.35 -15.11
CA GLY A 148 -7.02 -47.53 -13.91
C GLY A 148 -8.02 -48.09 -12.88
N ASN A 149 -8.13 -47.40 -11.73
CA ASN A 149 -9.28 -47.47 -10.82
C ASN A 149 -9.34 -46.25 -9.86
N THR A 150 -10.56 -45.75 -9.61
CA THR A 150 -10.95 -44.67 -8.70
C THR A 150 -11.70 -45.24 -7.49
N GLN A 151 -11.50 -44.66 -6.29
CA GLN A 151 -12.41 -44.84 -5.16
C GLN A 151 -12.33 -43.65 -4.17
N GLY A 152 -13.47 -43.06 -3.86
CA GLY A 152 -13.67 -42.13 -2.74
C GLY A 152 -14.33 -42.83 -1.56
N VAL A 153 -14.12 -42.31 -0.35
CA VAL A 153 -14.77 -42.77 0.89
C VAL A 153 -15.21 -41.59 1.76
N GLU A 154 -16.40 -41.80 2.31
CA GLU A 154 -17.29 -40.97 3.13
C GLU A 154 -17.17 -41.36 4.60
N TYR A 155 -17.27 -40.39 5.52
CA TYR A 155 -17.59 -40.56 6.95
C TYR A 155 -18.30 -39.25 7.38
N GLY A 156 -19.40 -39.17 8.12
CA GLY A 156 -20.04 -40.10 9.06
C GLY A 156 -20.28 -39.33 10.37
N GLN A 157 -21.50 -38.85 10.60
CA GLN A 157 -21.95 -38.07 11.75
C GLN A 157 -22.44 -38.97 12.91
N SER A 158 -22.26 -38.53 14.16
CA SER A 158 -23.01 -39.02 15.31
C SER A 158 -23.29 -37.90 16.30
N ASP A 159 -24.56 -37.74 16.65
CA ASP A 159 -25.12 -36.87 17.66
C ASP A 159 -24.92 -37.40 19.09
N ASP A 160 -25.08 -36.48 20.04
CA ASP A 160 -25.97 -36.59 21.22
C ASP A 160 -25.41 -36.33 22.63
N LEU A 161 -26.13 -35.40 23.30
CA LEU A 161 -26.51 -35.29 24.72
C LEU A 161 -25.42 -34.85 25.73
N ALA A 162 -25.44 -33.60 26.21
CA ALA A 162 -26.36 -32.94 27.15
C ALA A 162 -26.04 -33.15 28.65
N LYS A 163 -25.94 -31.98 29.32
CA LYS A 163 -26.36 -31.67 30.71
C LYS A 163 -25.42 -32.00 31.88
N GLU A 164 -24.93 -30.95 32.56
CA GLU A 164 -25.36 -30.46 33.90
C GLU A 164 -24.23 -29.71 34.64
N GLU A 165 -24.51 -28.48 35.07
CA GLU A 165 -23.88 -27.86 36.26
C GLU A 165 -24.61 -28.34 37.52
N PRO A 166 -24.00 -28.24 38.73
CA PRO A 166 -24.32 -27.08 39.58
C PRO A 166 -23.20 -26.57 40.53
N LYS A 167 -23.22 -25.24 40.74
CA LYS A 167 -23.16 -24.42 41.97
C LYS A 167 -22.19 -24.68 43.16
N GLU A 168 -21.47 -23.58 43.47
CA GLU A 168 -21.40 -22.80 44.74
C GLU A 168 -20.35 -23.06 45.86
N GLU A 169 -19.73 -21.92 46.22
CA GLU A 169 -19.30 -21.38 47.54
C GLU A 169 -18.28 -22.11 48.43
N ASP A 170 -17.13 -21.48 48.68
CA ASP A 170 -16.85 -20.52 49.78
C ASP A 170 -15.35 -20.51 50.14
N GLY A 171 -14.83 -19.38 50.63
CA GLY A 171 -13.48 -19.28 51.19
C GLY A 171 -12.82 -17.92 51.10
N GLN A 172 -13.40 -16.93 51.79
CA GLN A 172 -12.84 -15.60 52.06
C GLN A 172 -11.80 -15.64 53.20
N GLU A 173 -10.76 -14.79 53.12
CA GLU A 173 -10.13 -14.00 54.21
C GLU A 173 -8.97 -13.18 53.58
N GLU A 174 -9.07 -11.86 53.43
CA GLU A 174 -8.91 -10.76 54.42
C GLU A 174 -7.47 -10.23 54.49
N GLY A 175 -7.31 -8.90 54.42
CA GLY A 175 -6.02 -8.26 54.69
C GLY A 175 -5.74 -6.84 54.18
N GLY A 176 -6.63 -5.85 54.46
CA GLY A 176 -6.32 -4.42 54.71
C GLY A 176 -5.77 -3.54 53.56
N GLY A 177 -6.10 -2.26 53.40
CA GLY A 177 -6.85 -1.30 54.19
C GLY A 177 -6.30 0.12 53.94
N ALA A 178 -7.20 1.11 53.87
CA ALA A 178 -7.01 2.58 53.89
C ALA A 178 -6.54 3.26 52.58
N ALA A 179 -7.07 4.41 52.14
CA ALA A 179 -8.00 5.37 52.72
C ALA A 179 -8.72 6.17 51.61
N GLU A 180 -9.93 6.63 51.94
CA GLU A 180 -10.76 7.60 51.23
C GLU A 180 -10.12 9.00 51.20
N GLU A 181 -10.26 9.70 50.07
CA GLU A 181 -10.40 11.16 50.04
C GLU A 181 -11.59 11.50 49.12
N GLU A 182 -12.59 12.19 49.70
CA GLU A 182 -13.79 12.68 49.02
C GLU A 182 -13.50 13.92 48.15
N GLU A 183 -14.42 14.13 47.20
CA GLU A 183 -14.44 14.99 46.01
C GLU A 183 -14.25 16.52 46.20
N PRO A 184 -14.35 17.30 45.10
CA PRO A 184 -15.66 17.89 44.82
C PRO A 184 -16.14 17.73 43.38
N ALA A 185 -17.44 17.42 43.27
CA ALA A 185 -18.26 17.38 42.08
C ALA A 185 -18.05 18.55 41.12
N GLU A 186 -17.89 18.22 39.83
CA GLU A 186 -17.99 19.13 38.70
C GLU A 186 -19.15 18.65 37.80
N GLU A 187 -19.97 19.61 37.39
CA GLU A 187 -21.34 19.50 36.88
C GLU A 187 -21.58 18.44 35.81
N GLU A 188 -22.58 17.56 36.04
CA GLU A 188 -23.12 16.63 35.05
C GLU A 188 -23.69 17.40 33.84
N LYS A 189 -22.91 17.43 32.76
CA LYS A 189 -23.37 17.74 31.42
C LYS A 189 -24.17 16.53 30.91
N PRO A 190 -25.32 16.71 30.24
CA PRO A 190 -26.18 15.59 29.84
C PRO A 190 -25.38 14.57 29.03
N GLU A 191 -25.39 13.31 29.47
CA GLU A 191 -24.77 12.20 28.75
C GLU A 191 -25.36 12.14 27.33
N PRO A 192 -24.55 12.38 26.27
CA PRO A 192 -24.99 12.07 24.92
C PRO A 192 -25.26 10.56 24.82
N PRO A 193 -26.15 10.13 23.91
CA PRO A 193 -26.54 8.71 23.78
C PRO A 193 -25.27 7.85 23.72
N ALA A 194 -25.27 6.76 24.51
CA ALA A 194 -24.12 5.88 24.66
C ALA A 194 -23.80 5.21 23.31
N GLN A 195 -22.97 5.89 22.51
CA GLN A 195 -22.38 5.31 21.33
C GLN A 195 -21.50 4.13 21.74
N GLU A 196 -21.57 3.07 20.97
CA GLU A 196 -20.79 1.86 21.22
C GLU A 196 -19.62 1.84 20.24
N VAL A 197 -18.40 1.85 20.77
CA VAL A 197 -17.18 1.68 19.98
C VAL A 197 -16.54 0.35 20.33
N ALA A 198 -16.50 -0.58 19.38
CA ALA A 198 -15.96 -1.92 19.56
C ALA A 198 -14.79 -2.19 18.61
N VAL A 199 -13.78 -2.92 19.08
CA VAL A 199 -12.68 -3.43 18.24
C VAL A 199 -13.15 -4.71 17.57
N VAL A 200 -13.18 -4.72 16.24
CA VAL A 200 -13.60 -5.88 15.44
C VAL A 200 -12.41 -6.75 15.06
N GLU A 201 -11.28 -6.12 14.76
CA GLU A 201 -10.05 -6.80 14.33
C GLU A 201 -8.84 -5.97 14.75
N SER A 202 -7.78 -6.62 15.23
CA SER A 202 -6.48 -6.00 15.42
C SER A 202 -5.38 -6.98 15.04
N ALA A 203 -4.53 -6.58 14.10
CA ALA A 203 -3.45 -7.42 13.60
C ALA A 203 -2.27 -6.56 13.14
N GLY A 204 -1.07 -6.84 13.65
CA GLY A 204 0.13 -6.09 13.30
C GLY A 204 0.02 -4.61 13.72
N ASN A 205 -0.13 -3.72 12.75
CA ASN A 205 -0.35 -2.28 12.97
C ASN A 205 -1.79 -1.85 12.63
N ASP A 206 -2.60 -2.77 12.13
CA ASP A 206 -3.93 -2.49 11.63
C ASP A 206 -4.94 -2.72 12.75
N THR A 207 -5.89 -1.80 12.92
CA THR A 207 -7.02 -1.96 13.83
C THR A 207 -8.30 -1.51 13.17
N VAL A 208 -9.36 -2.31 13.30
CA VAL A 208 -10.70 -1.99 12.82
C VAL A 208 -11.62 -1.76 14.01
N TYR A 209 -12.15 -0.55 14.10
CA TYR A 209 -13.20 -0.17 15.04
C TYR A 209 -14.55 -0.11 14.35
N GLU A 210 -15.60 -0.46 15.07
CA GLU A 210 -16.98 -0.29 14.65
C GLU A 210 -17.68 0.66 15.63
N VAL A 211 -18.27 1.72 15.10
CA VAL A 211 -19.02 2.73 15.84
C VAL A 211 -20.50 2.54 15.54
N LYS A 212 -21.27 2.17 16.55
CA LYS A 212 -22.72 1.97 16.51
C LYS A 212 -23.42 2.96 17.43
N ASN A 213 -24.73 3.12 17.20
CA ASN A 213 -25.61 3.92 18.04
C ASN A 213 -25.15 5.38 18.18
N ALA A 214 -24.53 5.93 17.13
CA ALA A 214 -24.07 7.32 17.09
C ALA A 214 -24.85 8.10 16.01
N ASP A 215 -25.27 9.32 16.37
CA ASP A 215 -26.05 10.21 15.48
C ASP A 215 -25.16 10.91 14.44
N GLN A 216 -23.90 11.13 14.81
CA GLN A 216 -22.86 11.78 14.03
C GLN A 216 -21.57 10.97 14.09
N PHE A 217 -20.63 11.28 13.21
CA PHE A 217 -19.29 10.73 13.21
C PHE A 217 -18.27 11.85 13.04
N VAL A 218 -17.89 12.48 14.15
CA VAL A 218 -16.88 13.53 14.20
C VAL A 218 -15.60 12.95 14.78
N LEU A 219 -14.56 12.89 13.95
CA LEU A 219 -13.23 12.44 14.36
C LEU A 219 -12.39 13.65 14.75
N LYS A 220 -11.87 13.64 15.97
CA LYS A 220 -10.88 14.61 16.44
C LYS A 220 -9.58 13.91 16.78
N VAL A 221 -8.48 14.42 16.25
CA VAL A 221 -7.12 13.96 16.50
C VAL A 221 -6.36 15.06 17.21
N VAL A 222 -5.71 14.73 18.33
CA VAL A 222 -4.94 15.67 19.15
C VAL A 222 -3.53 15.14 19.32
N SER A 223 -2.52 15.95 19.01
CA SER A 223 -1.11 15.66 19.21
C SER A 223 -0.63 16.24 20.54
N THR A 224 0.01 15.39 21.35
CA THR A 224 0.73 15.79 22.57
C THR A 224 2.24 15.93 22.33
N GLY A 225 2.69 15.76 21.08
CA GLY A 225 4.09 15.86 20.66
C GLY A 225 4.23 16.09 19.15
N GLU A 226 4.94 15.21 18.45
CA GLU A 226 5.10 15.27 17.00
C GLU A 226 4.58 13.97 16.36
N THR A 227 3.59 14.10 15.46
CA THR A 227 2.94 12.94 14.85
C THR A 227 2.47 13.27 13.44
N TRP A 228 2.74 12.37 12.49
CA TRP A 228 2.13 12.44 11.16
C TRP A 228 0.75 11.81 11.21
N VAL A 229 -0.24 12.50 10.66
CA VAL A 229 -1.63 12.03 10.63
C VAL A 229 -2.17 12.10 9.19
N SER A 230 -2.80 11.03 8.74
CA SER A 230 -3.55 11.00 7.48
C SER A 230 -4.97 10.50 7.73
N ILE A 231 -5.98 11.23 7.29
CA ILE A 231 -7.41 10.90 7.45
C ILE A 231 -8.05 10.84 6.07
N LYS A 232 -8.58 9.68 5.70
CA LYS A 232 -9.24 9.40 4.41
C LYS A 232 -10.58 8.72 4.65
N ASN A 233 -11.44 8.64 3.64
CA ASN A 233 -12.56 7.69 3.66
C ASN A 233 -12.17 6.35 3.01
N GLY A 234 -13.07 5.36 3.07
CA GLY A 234 -12.89 4.06 2.39
C GLY A 234 -12.76 4.14 0.84
N LYS A 235 -13.07 5.30 0.22
CA LYS A 235 -12.84 5.55 -1.21
C LYS A 235 -11.47 6.20 -1.51
N GLY A 236 -10.68 6.49 -0.48
CA GLY A 236 -9.37 7.12 -0.60
C GLY A 236 -9.38 8.65 -0.80
N TYR A 237 -10.54 9.31 -0.64
CA TYR A 237 -10.60 10.77 -0.57
C TYR A 237 -9.93 11.25 0.72
N SER A 238 -8.98 12.17 0.61
CA SER A 238 -8.22 12.69 1.76
C SER A 238 -8.89 13.92 2.35
N PHE A 239 -9.17 13.87 3.65
CA PHE A 239 -9.67 15.02 4.42
C PHE A 239 -8.53 15.78 5.08
N PHE A 240 -7.50 15.08 5.54
CA PHE A 240 -6.31 15.67 6.13
C PHE A 240 -5.10 14.77 5.90
N GLU A 241 -3.94 15.38 5.66
CA GLU A 241 -2.66 14.69 5.57
C GLU A 241 -1.54 15.68 5.93
N GLY A 242 -0.88 15.46 7.07
CA GLY A 242 0.08 16.44 7.59
C GLY A 242 0.68 16.07 8.95
N MET A 243 1.68 16.86 9.36
CA MET A 243 2.23 16.81 10.72
C MET A 243 1.35 17.58 11.70
N LEU A 244 1.07 16.98 12.85
CA LEU A 244 0.53 17.64 14.03
C LEU A 244 1.63 17.81 15.06
N LEU A 245 1.74 19.03 15.58
CA LEU A 245 2.83 19.49 16.44
C LEU A 245 2.22 20.19 17.65
N LYS A 246 2.61 19.77 18.84
CA LYS A 246 2.23 20.43 20.09
C LYS A 246 2.60 21.92 20.05
N GLY A 247 1.64 22.80 20.37
CA GLY A 247 1.85 24.24 20.46
C GLY A 247 1.78 25.02 19.15
N SER A 248 1.47 24.39 18.01
CA SER A 248 1.23 25.11 16.74
C SER A 248 0.02 24.58 15.97
N ALA A 249 0.02 23.30 15.64
CA ALA A 249 -1.06 22.60 14.95
C ALA A 249 -1.35 21.31 15.70
N GLU A 250 -1.86 21.47 16.92
CA GLU A 250 -1.98 20.36 17.87
C GLU A 250 -3.21 19.49 17.63
N SER A 251 -4.20 19.93 16.85
CA SER A 251 -5.38 19.11 16.60
C SER A 251 -5.99 19.31 15.22
N GLN A 252 -6.77 18.31 14.80
CA GLN A 252 -7.64 18.34 13.63
C GLN A 252 -8.97 17.70 13.98
N THR A 253 -10.07 18.34 13.58
CA THR A 253 -11.43 17.84 13.78
C THR A 253 -12.11 17.77 12.42
N ILE A 254 -12.69 16.62 12.09
CA ILE A 254 -13.29 16.34 10.79
C ILE A 254 -14.65 15.67 11.01
N ASP A 255 -15.68 16.24 10.39
CA ASP A 255 -17.00 15.62 10.32
C ASP A 255 -17.04 14.60 9.16
N LEU A 256 -17.18 13.34 9.53
CA LEU A 256 -17.22 12.17 8.66
C LEU A 256 -18.61 11.51 8.70
N SER A 257 -19.65 12.20 9.21
CA SER A 257 -21.02 11.67 9.34
C SER A 257 -21.66 11.25 8.01
N LYS A 258 -21.10 11.68 6.87
CA LYS A 258 -21.52 11.31 5.51
C LYS A 258 -20.75 10.13 4.94
N GLU A 259 -19.72 9.68 5.62
CA GLU A 259 -18.85 8.59 5.18
C GLU A 259 -19.19 7.33 5.97
N PRO A 260 -19.33 6.17 5.30
CA PRO A 260 -19.55 4.90 6.00
C PRO A 260 -18.29 4.40 6.72
N GLU A 261 -17.13 4.94 6.35
CA GLU A 261 -15.83 4.45 6.80
C GLU A 261 -14.79 5.57 6.76
N ALA A 262 -13.98 5.64 7.81
CA ALA A 262 -12.77 6.45 7.87
C ALA A 262 -11.53 5.55 7.97
N VAL A 263 -10.49 5.92 7.23
CA VAL A 263 -9.17 5.28 7.24
C VAL A 263 -8.17 6.31 7.73
N LEU A 264 -7.59 6.04 8.89
CA LEU A 264 -6.68 6.91 9.61
C LEU A 264 -5.29 6.24 9.66
N VAL A 265 -4.23 7.02 9.45
CA VAL A 265 -2.85 6.60 9.73
C VAL A 265 -2.29 7.53 10.79
N VAL A 266 -1.87 6.97 11.92
CA VAL A 266 -1.23 7.72 13.02
C VAL A 266 0.23 7.28 13.11
N GLY A 267 1.16 8.20 12.87
CA GLY A 267 2.60 7.91 12.87
C GLY A 267 3.19 7.68 14.27
N ASN A 268 2.62 8.33 15.30
CA ASN A 268 3.06 8.18 16.68
C ASN A 268 1.88 8.16 17.68
N THR A 269 1.34 6.98 17.97
CA THR A 269 0.22 6.78 18.90
C THR A 269 0.55 7.10 20.35
N SER A 270 1.82 7.03 20.77
CA SER A 270 2.23 7.44 22.13
C SER A 270 2.06 8.94 22.39
N GLN A 271 2.00 9.74 21.32
CA GLN A 271 1.88 11.19 21.36
C GLN A 271 0.63 11.69 20.64
N THR A 272 -0.36 10.81 20.43
CA THR A 272 -1.59 11.15 19.73
C THR A 272 -2.79 10.62 20.49
N GLU A 273 -3.77 11.46 20.73
CA GLU A 273 -5.07 11.08 21.29
C GLU A 273 -6.13 11.19 20.20
N LEU A 274 -7.04 10.21 20.16
CA LEU A 274 -8.14 10.16 19.22
C LEU A 274 -9.45 10.29 19.98
N TYR A 275 -10.40 10.99 19.38
CA TYR A 275 -11.74 11.17 19.90
C TYR A 275 -12.76 10.93 18.79
N ILE A 276 -13.82 10.19 19.10
CA ILE A 276 -14.98 9.99 18.25
C ILE A 276 -16.17 10.63 18.98
N ASN A 277 -16.77 11.65 18.40
CA ASN A 277 -17.88 12.40 19.01
C ASN A 277 -17.57 12.86 20.44
N ASP A 278 -16.38 13.46 20.62
CA ASP A 278 -15.83 13.94 21.89
C ASP A 278 -15.52 12.84 22.95
N GLN A 279 -15.77 11.56 22.66
CA GLN A 279 -15.33 10.46 23.51
C GLN A 279 -13.95 9.98 23.09
N LYS A 280 -13.03 9.85 24.07
CA LYS A 280 -11.67 9.38 23.82
C LYS A 280 -11.68 7.91 23.36
N LEU A 281 -10.99 7.64 22.26
CA LEU A 281 -10.77 6.30 21.73
C LEU A 281 -9.50 5.71 22.34
N GLU A 282 -9.64 4.55 22.97
CA GLU A 282 -8.49 3.78 23.45
C GLU A 282 -7.91 2.92 22.32
N TYR A 283 -6.59 2.97 22.14
CA TYR A 283 -5.91 2.17 21.12
C TYR A 283 -5.95 0.68 21.48
N ALA A 284 -6.41 -0.15 20.55
CA ALA A 284 -6.46 -1.60 20.75
C ALA A 284 -5.05 -2.21 20.84
N ILE A 285 -4.12 -1.64 20.06
CA ILE A 285 -2.71 -1.98 20.11
C ILE A 285 -2.01 -0.96 21.00
N PRO A 286 -1.33 -1.36 22.08
CA PRO A 286 -0.58 -0.43 22.91
C PRO A 286 0.53 0.25 22.11
N SER A 287 0.80 1.52 22.40
CA SER A 287 1.88 2.28 21.76
C SER A 287 3.29 1.70 22.03
N SER A 288 3.44 0.89 23.08
CA SER A 288 4.65 0.11 23.38
C SER A 288 4.90 -1.04 22.40
N GLN A 289 3.84 -1.57 21.77
CA GLN A 289 3.93 -2.64 20.78
C GLN A 289 4.07 -2.06 19.38
N SER A 290 3.29 -1.03 19.06
CA SER A 290 3.42 -0.31 17.79
C SER A 290 3.15 1.18 17.93
N VAL A 291 4.18 1.95 17.57
CA VAL A 291 4.16 3.41 17.55
C VAL A 291 3.31 3.94 16.39
N LYS A 292 3.26 3.22 15.27
CA LYS A 292 2.52 3.62 14.07
C LYS A 292 1.34 2.68 13.86
N GLN A 293 0.13 3.22 13.80
CA GLN A 293 -1.08 2.43 13.62
C GLN A 293 -1.90 2.91 12.43
N ASP A 294 -2.43 1.94 11.69
CA ASP A 294 -3.38 2.12 10.62
C ASP A 294 -4.76 1.72 11.16
N ILE A 295 -5.67 2.70 11.26
CA ILE A 295 -6.92 2.58 11.98
C ILE A 295 -8.06 2.74 10.98
N THR A 296 -8.94 1.75 10.89
CA THR A 296 -10.17 1.82 10.11
C THR A 296 -11.35 1.94 11.07
N ILE A 297 -12.18 2.95 10.90
CA ILE A 297 -13.38 3.17 11.72
C ILE A 297 -14.59 3.02 10.80
N ARG A 298 -15.38 1.97 11.02
CA ARG A 298 -16.65 1.75 10.33
C ARG A 298 -17.75 2.42 11.12
N TYR A 299 -18.55 3.25 10.45
CA TYR A 299 -19.63 4.00 11.06
C TYR A 299 -20.97 3.52 10.50
N THR A 300 -21.84 3.03 11.39
CA THR A 300 -23.22 2.72 11.06
C THR A 300 -24.12 3.75 11.71
N LYS A 301 -24.75 4.59 10.87
CA LYS A 301 -25.70 5.60 11.35
C LYS A 301 -26.92 4.91 11.99
N THR A 302 -27.30 5.34 13.19
CA THR A 302 -28.57 4.95 13.80
C THR A 302 -29.70 5.37 12.86
N THR A 303 -30.47 4.41 12.37
CA THR A 303 -31.68 4.69 11.61
C THR A 303 -32.80 4.83 12.64
N GLU A 304 -33.25 6.06 12.91
CA GLU A 304 -34.50 6.31 13.65
C GLU A 304 -35.71 5.66 12.96
#